data_AF-A0A822B081-F1
#
_entry.id   AF-A0A822B081-F1
#
_cell.length_a   1.000
_cell.length_b   1.000
_cell.length_c   1.000
_cell.angle_alpha   90.00
_cell.angle_beta   90.00
_cell.angle_gamma   90.00
#
_symmetry.space_group_name_H-M   'P 1'
#
loop_
_entity.id
_entity.type
_entity.pdbx_description
1 polymer ?
#
loop_
_entity_poly.entity_id
_entity_poly.type
_entity_poly.pdbx_seq_one_letter_code
_entity_poly.pdbx_strand_id
1 'polypeptide(L)'
;MVIFLHDLNEAYSTGQLTTDENIPMRYLDYAAIEKQLPMAAASTFWHEALREYKIDHFLSVPFDRHRLSEENRTGRGTSVCFDFGEDLSQAFIAYSSSYDITVEQLALASYYAFLFKLTNGESDLCVGMNVHGRYREELMS
;
A
#
# COMPACT_ATOMS: atom_id res chain seq x y z
N MET A 1 -10.35 -7.83 -5.82
CA MET A 1 -10.97 -8.98 -5.12
C MET A 1 -12.46 -8.76 -4.85
N VAL A 2 -12.88 -7.54 -4.46
CA VAL A 2 -14.30 -7.22 -4.20
C VAL A 2 -15.22 -7.54 -5.39
N ILE A 3 -14.89 -7.10 -6.61
CA ILE A 3 -15.67 -7.36 -7.84
C ILE A 3 -15.89 -8.87 -8.05
N PHE A 4 -14.81 -9.65 -8.06
CA PHE A 4 -14.90 -11.11 -8.21
C PHE A 4 -15.81 -11.77 -7.15
N LEU A 5 -15.72 -11.37 -5.89
CA LEU A 5 -16.55 -11.95 -4.82
C LEU A 5 -18.02 -11.57 -4.98
N HIS A 6 -18.30 -10.34 -5.41
CA HIS A 6 -19.65 -9.89 -5.74
C HIS A 6 -20.26 -10.73 -6.86
N ASP A 7 -19.57 -10.84 -8.00
CA ASP A 7 -20.05 -11.56 -9.18
C ASP A 7 -20.20 -13.06 -8.90
N LEU A 8 -19.28 -13.63 -8.11
CA LEU A 8 -19.37 -15.01 -7.66
C LEU A 8 -20.63 -15.21 -6.81
N ASN A 9 -20.88 -14.34 -5.83
CA ASN A 9 -22.05 -14.43 -4.97
C ASN A 9 -23.37 -14.30 -5.74
N GLU A 10 -23.42 -13.38 -6.70
CA GLU A 10 -24.57 -13.21 -7.60
C GLU A 10 -24.81 -14.46 -8.44
N ALA A 11 -23.75 -15.03 -9.02
CA ALA A 11 -23.84 -16.24 -9.83
C ALA A 11 -24.32 -17.45 -9.03
N TYR A 12 -23.87 -17.60 -7.78
CA TYR A 12 -24.36 -18.66 -6.90
C TYR A 12 -25.82 -18.44 -6.48
N SER A 13 -26.26 -17.20 -6.30
CA SER A 13 -27.61 -16.89 -5.83
C SER A 13 -28.67 -17.00 -6.93
N THR A 14 -28.31 -16.63 -8.16
CA THR A 14 -29.24 -16.59 -9.32
C THR A 14 -29.08 -17.78 -10.27
N GLY A 15 -27.96 -18.52 -10.16
CA GLY A 15 -27.59 -19.57 -11.12
C GLY A 15 -27.16 -19.04 -12.49
N GLN A 16 -26.99 -17.72 -12.64
CA GLN A 16 -26.55 -17.06 -13.87
C GLN A 16 -25.21 -16.39 -13.65
N LEU A 17 -24.25 -16.66 -14.52
CA LEU A 17 -23.02 -15.87 -14.57
C LEU A 17 -23.34 -14.49 -15.12
N THR A 18 -23.18 -13.45 -14.29
CA THR A 18 -23.13 -12.07 -14.75
C THR A 18 -21.83 -11.88 -15.52
N THR A 19 -21.84 -12.21 -16.81
CA THR A 19 -20.82 -11.74 -17.74
C THR A 19 -21.24 -10.35 -18.16
N ASP A 20 -20.58 -9.34 -17.61
CA ASP A 20 -20.76 -7.97 -18.06
C ASP A 20 -20.24 -7.86 -19.51
N GLU A 21 -21.15 -7.96 -20.48
CA GLU A 21 -20.79 -7.84 -21.90
C GLU A 21 -20.30 -6.43 -22.25
N ASN A 22 -20.50 -5.45 -21.34
CA ASN A 22 -20.13 -4.05 -21.51
C ASN A 22 -18.92 -3.62 -20.68
N ILE A 23 -17.96 -4.51 -20.39
CA ILE A 23 -16.69 -4.10 -19.76
C ILE A 23 -15.97 -3.10 -20.67
N PRO A 24 -15.82 -1.83 -20.25
CA PRO A 24 -15.31 -0.76 -21.12
C PRO A 24 -13.81 -0.93 -21.42
N MET A 25 -13.07 -1.61 -20.54
CA MET A 25 -11.63 -1.81 -20.68
C MET A 25 -11.22 -3.17 -20.11
N ARG A 26 -10.52 -3.98 -20.91
CA ARG A 26 -9.93 -5.23 -20.43
C ARG A 26 -8.51 -4.96 -19.93
N TYR A 27 -7.98 -5.87 -19.10
CA TYR A 27 -6.63 -5.73 -18.58
C TYR A 27 -5.56 -5.64 -19.69
N LEU A 28 -5.75 -6.31 -20.83
CA LEU A 28 -4.85 -6.23 -21.97
C LEU A 28 -4.80 -4.81 -22.56
N ASP A 29 -5.95 -4.14 -22.64
CA ASP A 29 -6.07 -2.78 -23.14
C ASP A 29 -5.40 -1.80 -22.16
N TYR A 30 -5.66 -1.98 -20.86
CA TYR A 30 -4.98 -1.23 -19.80
C TYR A 30 -3.46 -1.32 -19.91
N ALA A 31 -2.91 -2.53 -20.02
CA ALA A 31 -1.46 -2.75 -20.11
C ALA A 31 -0.85 -2.12 -21.38
N ALA A 32 -1.57 -2.16 -22.49
CA ALA A 32 -1.13 -1.52 -23.74
C ALA A 32 -1.10 0.01 -23.61
N ILE A 33 -2.09 0.60 -22.94
CA ILE A 33 -2.17 2.04 -22.66
C ILE A 33 -1.07 2.45 -21.68
N GLU A 34 -0.90 1.73 -20.57
CA GLU A 34 0.09 2.02 -19.53
C GLU A 34 1.51 2.05 -20.10
N LYS A 35 1.82 1.12 -21.01
CA LYS A 35 3.11 1.06 -21.71
C LYS A 35 3.41 2.32 -22.53
N GLN A 36 2.39 3.03 -23.01
CA GLN A 36 2.54 4.23 -23.82
C GLN A 36 2.58 5.51 -22.98
N LEU A 37 2.32 5.44 -21.68
CA LEU A 37 2.29 6.63 -20.83
C LEU A 37 3.68 7.26 -20.69
N PRO A 38 3.78 8.60 -20.75
CA PRO A 38 5.04 9.29 -20.55
C PRO A 38 5.47 9.17 -19.08
N MET A 39 6.52 8.38 -18.85
CA MET A 39 7.07 8.14 -17.49
C MET A 39 8.24 9.05 -17.13
N ALA A 40 8.67 9.95 -18.02
CA ALA A 40 9.87 10.76 -17.81
C ALA A 40 9.80 11.61 -16.53
N ALA A 41 8.71 12.33 -16.31
CA ALA A 41 8.54 13.17 -15.12
C ALA A 41 8.52 12.35 -13.82
N ALA A 42 7.78 11.24 -13.80
CA ALA A 42 7.73 10.33 -12.66
C ALA A 42 9.10 9.70 -12.38
N SER A 43 9.81 9.28 -13.42
CA SER A 43 11.17 8.73 -13.31
C SER A 43 12.13 9.76 -12.72
N THR A 44 12.14 10.99 -13.23
CA THR A 44 12.97 12.08 -12.68
C THR A 44 12.64 12.32 -11.21
N PHE A 45 11.36 12.45 -10.88
CA PHE A 45 10.93 12.63 -9.49
C PHE A 45 11.48 11.53 -8.56
N TRP A 46 11.33 10.26 -8.92
CA TRP A 46 11.79 9.15 -8.07
C TRP A 46 13.31 9.06 -7.98
N HIS A 47 14.04 9.35 -9.07
CA HIS A 47 15.50 9.44 -9.03
C HIS A 47 15.98 10.55 -8.10
N GLU A 48 15.28 11.67 -8.04
CA GLU A 48 15.61 12.78 -7.15
C GLU A 48 15.23 12.46 -5.69
N ALA A 49 14.02 11.97 -5.47
CA ALA A 49 13.51 11.63 -4.14
C ALA A 49 14.33 10.54 -3.45
N LEU A 50 14.90 9.60 -4.22
CA LEU A 50 15.68 8.47 -3.70
C LEU A 50 17.19 8.63 -3.93
N ARG A 51 17.67 9.82 -4.33
CA ARG A 51 19.08 10.04 -4.69
C ARG A 51 20.05 9.71 -3.57
N GLU A 52 19.69 10.07 -2.35
CA GLU A 52 20.53 9.87 -1.15
C GLU A 52 20.24 8.55 -0.44
N TYR A 53 19.19 7.84 -0.86
CA TYR A 53 18.80 6.57 -0.26
C TYR A 53 19.84 5.49 -0.54
N LYS A 54 20.34 4.87 0.53
CA LYS A 54 21.32 3.79 0.47
C LYS A 54 20.63 2.45 0.61
N ILE A 55 20.56 1.70 -0.49
CA ILE A 55 19.87 0.39 -0.52
C ILE A 55 20.54 -0.65 0.40
N ASP A 56 21.84 -0.48 0.67
CA ASP A 56 22.64 -1.30 1.59
C ASP A 56 22.54 -0.83 3.05
N HIS A 57 21.93 0.33 3.31
CA HIS A 57 21.66 0.80 4.66
C HIS A 57 20.37 0.16 5.18
N PHE A 58 20.54 -0.82 6.04
CA PHE A 58 19.42 -1.51 6.65
C PHE A 58 18.99 -0.85 7.95
N LEU A 59 17.68 -0.66 8.08
CA LEU A 59 17.05 -0.17 9.30
C LEU A 59 17.49 -0.96 10.54
N SER A 60 18.01 -0.26 11.55
CA SER A 60 18.57 -0.88 12.76
C SER A 60 17.49 -1.22 13.80
N VAL A 61 16.59 -2.16 13.47
CA VAL A 61 15.57 -2.64 14.42
C VAL A 61 16.09 -3.81 15.27
N PRO A 62 15.60 -3.98 16.51
CA PRO A 62 15.94 -5.15 17.34
C PRO A 62 15.50 -6.45 16.66
N PHE A 63 16.42 -7.41 16.49
CA PHE A 63 16.13 -8.73 15.94
C PHE A 63 16.39 -9.82 16.98
N ASP A 64 15.42 -10.73 17.16
CA ASP A 64 15.57 -11.88 18.05
C ASP A 64 16.49 -12.98 17.47
N ARG A 65 16.76 -12.92 16.16
CA ARG A 65 17.56 -13.92 15.42
C ARG A 65 18.46 -13.23 14.40
N HIS A 66 19.57 -13.89 14.07
CA HIS A 66 20.46 -13.41 13.02
C HIS A 66 19.71 -13.25 11.69
N ARG A 67 19.90 -12.10 11.05
CA ARG A 67 19.29 -11.78 9.77
C ARG A 67 19.91 -12.63 8.66
N LEU A 68 19.08 -13.27 7.83
CA LEU A 68 19.57 -13.99 6.65
C LEU A 68 20.04 -13.01 5.57
N SER A 69 20.98 -13.43 4.72
CA SER A 69 21.36 -12.67 3.53
C SER A 69 20.18 -12.58 2.55
N GLU A 70 20.22 -11.59 1.66
CA GLU A 70 19.14 -11.33 0.69
C GLU A 70 18.86 -12.54 -0.21
N GLU A 71 19.89 -13.24 -0.64
CA GLU A 71 19.81 -14.46 -1.46
C GLU A 71 19.10 -15.63 -0.74
N ASN A 72 19.12 -15.63 0.60
CA ASN A 72 18.57 -16.69 1.43
C ASN A 72 17.22 -16.32 2.09
N ARG A 73 16.53 -15.29 1.58
CA ARG A 73 15.22 -14.88 2.11
C ARG A 73 14.19 -15.99 1.91
N THR A 74 13.66 -16.51 3.01
CA THR A 74 12.73 -17.67 2.97
C THR A 74 11.28 -17.32 2.61
N GLY A 75 10.92 -16.04 2.56
CA GLY A 75 9.53 -15.59 2.34
C GLY A 75 8.55 -15.93 3.47
N ARG A 76 9.01 -16.58 4.55
CA ARG A 76 8.17 -16.93 5.70
C ARG A 76 7.86 -15.69 6.55
N GLY A 77 6.59 -15.52 6.88
CA GLY A 77 6.09 -14.45 7.73
C GLY A 77 4.98 -14.94 8.64
N THR A 78 4.65 -14.11 9.63
CA THR A 78 3.47 -14.28 10.49
C THR A 78 2.77 -12.94 10.59
N SER A 79 1.48 -12.96 10.92
CA SER A 79 0.67 -11.76 11.08
C SER A 79 0.16 -11.71 12.51
N VAL A 80 0.27 -10.53 13.14
CA VAL A 80 -0.32 -10.25 14.44
C VAL A 80 -1.38 -9.19 14.25
N CYS A 81 -2.61 -9.50 14.68
CA CYS A 81 -3.71 -8.54 14.69
C CYS A 81 -3.82 -7.93 16.08
N PHE A 82 -4.03 -6.62 16.12
CA PHE A 82 -4.31 -5.87 17.33
C PHE A 82 -5.43 -4.87 17.05
N ASP A 83 -6.19 -4.55 18.09
CA ASP A 83 -7.31 -3.63 18.06
C ASP A 83 -6.96 -2.42 18.94
N PHE A 84 -7.27 -1.22 18.45
CA PHE A 84 -6.96 0.03 19.15
C PHE A 84 -8.08 0.48 20.11
N GLY A 85 -9.22 -0.19 20.10
CA GLY A 85 -10.43 0.22 20.82
C GLY A 85 -11.17 1.37 20.15
N GLU A 86 -12.47 1.44 20.40
CA GLU A 86 -13.35 2.45 19.81
C GLU A 86 -12.93 3.88 20.16
N ASP A 87 -12.61 4.14 21.44
CA ASP A 87 -12.26 5.47 21.92
C ASP A 87 -11.05 6.06 21.19
N LEU A 88 -9.97 5.27 21.03
CA LEU A 88 -8.76 5.72 20.35
C LEU A 88 -9.01 5.86 18.85
N SER A 89 -9.72 4.93 18.22
CA SER A 89 -10.08 5.03 16.81
C SER A 89 -10.88 6.30 16.50
N GLN A 90 -11.87 6.64 17.33
CA GLN A 90 -12.66 7.86 17.16
C GLN A 90 -11.83 9.12 17.40
N ALA A 91 -11.00 9.13 18.43
CA ALA A 91 -10.08 10.25 18.69
C ALA A 91 -9.11 10.45 17.51
N PHE A 92 -8.63 9.36 16.91
CA PHE A 92 -7.72 9.40 15.77
C PHE A 92 -8.40 9.95 14.51
N ILE A 93 -9.63 9.52 14.23
CA ILE A 93 -10.44 10.05 13.12
C ILE A 93 -10.70 11.54 13.33
N ALA A 94 -11.19 11.93 14.52
CA ALA A 94 -11.47 13.32 14.83
C ALA A 94 -10.22 14.21 14.73
N TYR A 95 -9.07 13.72 15.18
CA TYR A 95 -7.79 14.42 15.03
C TYR A 95 -7.46 14.63 13.56
N SER A 96 -7.53 13.58 12.72
CA SER A 96 -7.24 13.71 11.29
C SER A 96 -8.13 14.76 10.61
N SER A 97 -9.43 14.76 10.93
CA SER A 97 -10.38 15.76 10.42
C SER A 97 -10.07 17.17 10.91
N SER A 98 -9.62 17.36 12.15
CA SER A 98 -9.32 18.69 12.70
C SER A 98 -8.10 19.36 12.07
N TYR A 99 -7.21 18.58 11.44
CA TYR A 99 -6.00 19.05 10.77
C TYR A 99 -6.10 18.97 9.23
N ASP A 100 -7.29 18.70 8.68
CA ASP A 100 -7.52 18.52 7.23
C ASP A 100 -6.58 17.48 6.59
N ILE A 101 -6.26 16.40 7.31
CA ILE A 101 -5.44 15.28 6.83
C ILE A 101 -6.25 13.99 6.79
N THR A 102 -5.81 13.02 5.99
CA THR A 102 -6.45 11.70 5.94
C THR A 102 -6.02 10.82 7.12
N VAL A 103 -6.84 9.83 7.46
CA VAL A 103 -6.50 8.84 8.50
C VAL A 103 -5.22 8.08 8.13
N GLU A 104 -5.01 7.77 6.85
CA GLU A 104 -3.81 7.11 6.35
C GLU A 104 -2.55 7.97 6.54
N GLN A 105 -2.64 9.28 6.30
CA GLN A 105 -1.53 10.21 6.52
C GLN A 105 -1.14 10.25 7.99
N LEU A 106 -2.13 10.35 8.89
CA LEU A 106 -1.88 10.34 10.32
C LEU A 106 -1.32 9.00 10.82
N ALA A 107 -1.83 7.88 10.28
CA ALA A 107 -1.35 6.53 10.59
C ALA A 107 0.10 6.34 10.12
N LEU A 108 0.42 6.80 8.92
CA LEU A 108 1.78 6.77 8.38
C LEU A 108 2.74 7.61 9.23
N ALA A 109 2.35 8.84 9.59
CA ALA A 109 3.16 9.70 10.46
C ALA A 109 3.39 9.06 11.84
N SER A 110 2.36 8.43 12.40
CA SER A 110 2.46 7.68 13.65
C SER A 110 3.39 6.48 13.53
N TYR A 111 3.38 5.79 12.38
CA TYR A 111 4.28 4.69 12.10
C TYR A 111 5.74 5.16 11.94
N TYR A 112 6.00 6.29 11.28
CA TYR A 112 7.33 6.91 11.25
C TYR A 112 7.83 7.27 12.64
N ALA A 113 6.99 7.88 13.48
CA ALA A 113 7.34 8.21 14.86
C ALA A 113 7.63 6.96 15.70
N PHE A 114 6.88 5.87 15.47
CA PHE A 114 7.13 4.58 16.08
C PHE A 114 8.48 3.99 15.66
N LEU A 115 8.78 3.96 14.35
CA LEU A 115 10.04 3.46 13.84
C LEU A 115 11.23 4.29 14.36
N PHE A 116 11.13 5.61 14.35
CA PHE A 116 12.15 6.50 14.91
C PHE A 116 12.50 6.17 16.37
N LYS A 117 11.47 5.91 17.20
CA LYS A 117 11.69 5.49 18.59
C LYS A 117 12.28 4.09 18.69
N LEU A 118 11.84 3.17 17.83
CA LEU A 118 12.29 1.78 17.83
C LEU A 118 13.76 1.64 17.40
N THR A 119 14.23 2.48 16.48
CA THR A 119 15.61 2.48 15.95
C THR A 119 16.55 3.40 16.73
N ASN A 120 16.12 3.89 17.89
CA ASN A 120 16.91 4.78 18.74
C ASN A 120 17.34 6.08 18.04
N GLY A 121 16.43 6.66 17.24
CA GLY A 121 16.59 7.99 16.66
C GLY A 121 17.02 8.03 15.19
N GLU A 122 16.93 6.93 14.45
CA GLU A 122 17.20 6.91 13.01
C GLU A 122 16.15 7.77 12.27
N SER A 123 16.60 8.82 11.59
CA SER A 123 15.73 9.79 10.91
C SER A 123 15.53 9.53 9.42
N ASP A 124 16.41 8.75 8.79
CA ASP A 124 16.33 8.41 7.37
C ASP A 124 15.54 7.09 7.21
N LEU A 125 14.21 7.22 7.13
CA LEU A 125 13.29 6.09 7.14
C LEU A 125 12.58 5.97 5.79
N CYS A 126 12.71 4.80 5.15
CA CYS A 126 11.98 4.47 3.93
C CYS A 126 10.87 3.47 4.23
N VAL A 127 9.61 3.86 3.96
CA VAL A 127 8.43 3.01 4.17
C VAL A 127 7.69 2.86 2.85
N GLY A 128 7.55 1.61 2.39
CA GLY A 128 6.75 1.29 1.21
C GLY A 128 5.25 1.32 1.53
N MET A 129 4.47 1.95 0.65
CA MET A 129 3.01 1.94 0.72
C MET A 129 2.43 1.43 -0.59
N ASN A 130 1.32 0.68 -0.47
CA ASN A 130 0.57 0.25 -1.64
C ASN A 130 -0.44 1.32 -2.03
N VAL A 131 -0.48 1.64 -3.32
CA VAL A 131 -1.51 2.51 -3.91
C VAL A 131 -2.42 1.68 -4.80
N HIS A 132 -3.71 2.01 -4.84
CA HIS A 132 -4.70 1.24 -5.59
C HIS A 132 -4.45 1.21 -7.11
N GLY A 133 -3.74 2.21 -7.65
CA GLY A 133 -3.36 2.25 -9.07
C GLY A 133 -4.51 2.50 -10.05
N ARG A 134 -5.74 2.74 -9.58
CA ARG A 134 -6.93 3.01 -10.40
C ARG A 134 -7.10 4.51 -10.65
N TYR A 135 -6.29 5.06 -11.55
CA TYR A 135 -6.30 6.50 -11.88
C TYR A 135 -7.26 6.89 -13.02
N ARG A 136 -7.92 5.90 -13.62
CA ARG A 136 -8.86 6.05 -14.74
C ARG A 136 -10.26 5.68 -14.28
N GLU A 137 -11.27 6.43 -14.72
CA GLU A 137 -12.68 6.19 -14.38
C GLU A 137 -13.13 4.78 -14.78
N GLU A 138 -12.63 4.28 -15.91
CA GLU A 138 -12.92 2.93 -16.42
C GLU A 138 -12.41 1.80 -15.50
N LEU A 139 -11.53 2.12 -14.54
CA LEU A 139 -10.98 1.19 -13.55
C LEU A 139 -11.64 1.32 -12.16
N MET A 140 -12.52 2.30 -11.98
CA MET A 140 -13.14 2.60 -10.68
C MET A 140 -14.42 1.79 -10.41
N SER A 141 -14.92 1.03 -11.40
CA SER A 141 -16.03 0.08 -11.21
C SER A 141 -15.68 -1.04 -10.22
#